data_AF-H5TTC6-F1
#
_entry.id   AF-H5TTC6-F1
#
_cell.length_a   1.000
_cell.length_b   1.000
_cell.length_c   1.000
_cell.angle_alpha   90.00
_cell.angle_beta   90.00
_cell.angle_gamma   90.00
#
_symmetry.space_group_name_H-M   'P 1'
#
loop_
_entity.id
_entity.type
_entity.pdbx_description
1 polymer ?
#
loop_
_entity_poly.entity_id
_entity_poly.type
_entity_poly.pdbx_seq_one_letter_code
_entity_poly.pdbx_strand_id
1 'polypeptide(L)'
;MGEKKAIKRLQKQIGELQQSLDDVRKLAEKQIGKAASETDALRRELLKRIGAVSGEAENKGSDSSTKDSARAVVAPKPTPSTSATKPKPAATKSAGSTTSTGAAKQPGGTKSATTSSASKTKTAGKSAKAKSPTVKQLREQAKAKGVKGYSSMSKAELQAALGSAG
;
A
#
# COMPACT_ATOMS: atom_id res chain seq x y z
N MET A 1 -25.03 -22.54 30.81
CA MET A 1 -24.28 -21.27 30.94
C MET A 1 -23.32 -20.94 29.75
N GLY A 2 -23.33 -21.68 28.63
CA GLY A 2 -22.30 -21.54 27.59
C GLY A 2 -22.51 -20.45 26.52
N GLU A 3 -23.73 -20.27 26.04
CA GLU A 3 -24.01 -19.47 24.84
C GLU A 3 -23.69 -17.98 25.00
N LYS A 4 -24.03 -17.38 26.15
CA LYS A 4 -23.73 -15.97 26.43
C LYS A 4 -22.22 -15.67 26.38
N LYS A 5 -21.37 -16.62 26.79
CA LYS A 5 -19.91 -16.49 26.73
C LYS A 5 -19.40 -16.61 25.29
N ALA A 6 -19.98 -17.50 24.49
CA ALA A 6 -19.65 -17.65 23.07
C ALA A 6 -19.99 -16.38 22.29
N ILE A 7 -21.17 -15.79 22.52
CA ILE A 7 -21.59 -14.53 21.91
C ILE A 7 -20.62 -13.40 22.24
N LYS A 8 -20.23 -13.24 23.51
CA LYS A 8 -19.27 -12.20 23.92
C LYS A 8 -17.89 -12.38 23.25
N ARG A 9 -17.44 -13.63 23.09
CA ARG A 9 -16.19 -13.93 22.36
C ARG A 9 -16.29 -13.56 20.88
N LEU A 10 -17.40 -13.91 20.23
CA LEU A 10 -17.64 -13.57 18.83
C LEU A 10 -17.73 -12.05 18.62
N GLN A 11 -18.42 -11.33 19.50
CA GLN A 11 -18.48 -9.86 19.46
C GLN A 11 -17.09 -9.23 19.58
N LYS A 12 -16.25 -9.74 20.47
CA LYS A 12 -14.85 -9.30 20.59
C LYS A 12 -14.07 -9.53 19.29
N GLN A 13 -14.23 -10.70 18.68
CA GLN A 13 -13.57 -11.01 17.41
C GLN A 13 -14.07 -10.13 16.26
N ILE A 14 -15.37 -9.81 16.22
CA ILE A 14 -15.93 -8.88 15.23
C ILE A 14 -15.28 -7.50 15.38
N GLY A 15 -15.14 -7.00 16.61
CA GLY A 15 -14.48 -5.70 16.86
C GLY A 15 -12.99 -5.71 16.45
N GLU A 16 -12.25 -6.76 16.81
CA GLU A 16 -10.84 -6.93 16.42
C GLU A 16 -10.68 -7.01 14.90
N LEU A 17 -11.57 -7.74 14.21
CA LEU A 17 -11.56 -7.85 12.75
C LEU A 17 -11.91 -6.52 12.07
N GLN A 18 -12.90 -5.78 12.56
CA GLN A 18 -13.25 -4.46 12.05
C GLN A 18 -12.07 -3.50 12.15
N GLN A 19 -11.41 -3.45 13.31
CA GLN A 19 -10.23 -2.61 13.51
C GLN A 19 -9.07 -3.00 12.59
N SER A 20 -8.84 -4.31 12.40
CA SER A 20 -7.83 -4.79 11.45
C SER A 20 -8.15 -4.40 10.01
N LEU A 21 -9.42 -4.37 9.59
CA LEU A 21 -9.81 -3.93 8.26
C LEU A 21 -9.54 -2.43 8.06
N ASP A 22 -9.82 -1.61 9.07
CA ASP A 22 -9.55 -0.17 9.03
C ASP A 22 -8.05 0.14 8.94
N ASP A 23 -7.23 -0.59 9.70
CA ASP A 23 -5.78 -0.44 9.65
C ASP A 23 -5.21 -0.85 8.29
N VAL A 24 -5.71 -1.94 7.70
CA VAL A 24 -5.32 -2.37 6.34
C VAL A 24 -5.73 -1.35 5.29
N ARG A 25 -6.95 -0.77 5.39
CA ARG A 25 -7.39 0.30 4.47
C ARG A 25 -6.48 1.52 4.55
N LYS A 26 -6.17 2.00 5.76
CA LYS A 26 -5.25 3.13 5.96
C LYS A 26 -3.86 2.84 5.41
N LEU A 27 -3.36 1.61 5.56
CA LEU A 27 -2.06 1.23 5.04
C LEU A 27 -2.06 1.17 3.51
N ALA A 28 -3.12 0.64 2.91
CA ALA A 28 -3.30 0.61 1.46
C ALA A 28 -3.38 2.03 0.87
N GLU A 29 -4.18 2.94 1.48
CA GLU A 29 -4.27 4.34 1.07
C GLU A 29 -2.91 5.03 1.11
N LYS A 30 -2.12 4.81 2.17
CA LYS A 30 -0.76 5.34 2.27
C LYS A 30 0.16 4.81 1.17
N GLN A 31 0.05 3.51 0.83
CA GLN A 31 0.86 2.93 -0.23
C GLN A 31 0.47 3.47 -1.60
N ILE A 32 -0.82 3.63 -1.87
CA ILE A 32 -1.32 4.22 -3.12
C ILE A 32 -0.85 5.68 -3.24
N GLY A 33 -0.95 6.47 -2.17
CA GLY A 33 -0.47 7.85 -2.17
C GLY A 33 1.05 7.96 -2.42
N LYS A 34 1.85 7.07 -1.82
CA LYS A 34 3.29 7.00 -2.08
C LYS A 34 3.59 6.62 -3.52
N ALA A 35 2.97 5.55 -4.02
CA ALA A 35 3.14 5.11 -5.40
C ALA A 35 2.74 6.20 -6.39
N ALA A 36 1.62 6.91 -6.16
CA ALA A 36 1.20 8.03 -6.99
C ALA A 36 2.26 9.14 -7.02
N SER A 37 2.77 9.56 -5.86
CA SER A 37 3.82 10.59 -5.79
C SER A 37 5.12 10.17 -6.45
N GLU A 38 5.49 8.90 -6.35
CA GLU A 38 6.67 8.33 -7.02
C GLU A 38 6.48 8.29 -8.54
N THR A 39 5.31 7.88 -9.01
CA THR A 39 5.00 7.90 -10.45
C THR A 39 5.01 9.31 -11.02
N ASP A 40 4.52 10.30 -10.27
CA ASP A 40 4.58 11.71 -10.68
C ASP A 40 6.02 12.23 -10.72
N ALA A 41 6.86 11.83 -9.75
CA ALA A 41 8.28 12.17 -9.75
C ALA A 41 9.01 11.58 -10.97
N LEU A 42 8.78 10.29 -11.25
CA LEU A 42 9.33 9.62 -12.43
C LEU A 42 8.83 10.24 -13.73
N ARG A 43 7.55 10.61 -13.81
CA ARG A 43 6.98 11.30 -14.97
C ARG A 43 7.65 12.65 -15.22
N ARG A 44 7.89 13.43 -14.16
CA ARG A 44 8.63 14.71 -14.26
C ARG A 44 10.07 14.50 -14.72
N GLU A 45 10.75 13.48 -14.19
CA GLU A 45 12.11 13.16 -14.57
C GLU A 45 12.21 12.70 -16.03
N LEU A 46 11.29 11.85 -16.49
CA LEU A 46 11.19 11.44 -17.89
C LEU A 46 10.94 12.63 -18.82
N LEU A 47 10.02 13.52 -18.47
CA LEU A 47 9.78 14.75 -19.24
C LEU A 47 11.02 15.64 -19.29
N LYS A 48 11.76 15.78 -18.18
CA LYS A 48 13.03 16.52 -18.15
C LYS A 48 14.08 15.88 -19.05
N ARG A 49 14.19 14.55 -19.04
CA ARG A 49 15.12 13.82 -19.94
C ARG A 49 14.72 13.96 -21.40
N ILE A 50 13.43 13.84 -21.73
CA ILE A 50 12.92 14.05 -23.10
C ILE A 50 13.16 15.50 -23.55
N GLY A 51 12.89 16.49 -22.68
CA GLY A 51 13.14 17.89 -22.97
C GLY A 51 14.63 18.23 -23.13
N ALA A 52 15.51 17.60 -22.34
CA ALA A 52 16.97 17.75 -22.49
C ALA A 52 17.48 17.09 -23.78
N VAL A 53 16.94 15.91 -24.15
CA VAL A 53 17.26 15.24 -25.42
C VAL A 53 16.72 16.03 -26.62
N SER A 54 15.61 16.75 -26.47
CA SER A 54 15.05 17.63 -27.51
C SER A 54 15.71 19.02 -27.56
N GLY A 55 16.42 19.44 -26.51
CA GLY A 55 17.08 20.74 -26.40
C GLY A 55 18.56 20.75 -26.78
N GLU A 56 19.20 19.59 -26.88
CA GLU A 56 20.60 19.42 -27.36
C GLU A 56 20.69 19.34 -28.91
N ALA A 57 19.68 19.85 -29.63
CA ALA A 57 19.71 19.97 -31.08
C ALA A 57 19.82 21.43 -31.58
N GLU A 58 19.50 22.45 -30.77
CA GLU A 58 19.59 23.84 -31.26
C GLU A 58 20.15 24.82 -30.23
N ASN A 59 21.40 25.20 -30.47
CA ASN A 59 21.94 26.47 -30.03
C ASN A 59 21.76 27.47 -31.19
N LYS A 60 20.78 28.38 -31.13
CA LYS A 60 20.85 29.81 -31.55
C LYS A 60 19.47 30.45 -31.78
N GLY A 61 19.28 31.62 -31.14
CA GLY A 61 18.35 32.68 -31.56
C GLY A 61 16.87 32.35 -31.32
N SER A 62 15.96 33.28 -31.05
CA SER A 62 15.98 34.72 -31.22
C SER A 62 14.89 35.30 -30.33
N ASP A 63 15.25 36.36 -29.64
CA ASP A 63 14.35 37.44 -29.27
C ASP A 63 13.53 37.89 -30.50
N SER A 64 12.20 37.89 -30.41
CA SER A 64 11.36 38.79 -31.21
C SER A 64 9.92 38.80 -30.69
N SER A 65 9.63 39.85 -29.93
CA SER A 65 8.33 40.49 -29.91
C SER A 65 7.85 40.81 -31.33
N THR A 66 6.65 40.36 -31.72
CA THR A 66 5.82 41.11 -32.68
C THR A 66 4.35 40.98 -32.34
N LYS A 67 3.84 42.15 -31.97
CA LYS A 67 2.46 42.60 -31.89
C LYS A 67 1.77 42.52 -33.26
N ASP A 68 0.44 42.41 -33.20
CA ASP A 68 -0.55 42.95 -34.14
C ASP A 68 -0.55 42.48 -35.61
N SER A 69 -1.59 41.73 -36.02
CA SER A 69 -2.68 42.34 -36.81
C SER A 69 -3.79 41.35 -37.20
N ALA A 70 -4.99 41.91 -37.22
CA ALA A 70 -6.31 41.30 -37.30
C ALA A 70 -6.66 40.55 -38.61
N ARG A 71 -7.60 39.60 -38.50
CA ARG A 71 -8.73 39.51 -39.44
C ARG A 71 -9.99 38.96 -38.78
N ALA A 72 -11.02 39.81 -38.77
CA ALA A 72 -12.34 39.55 -38.24
C ALA A 72 -13.17 38.65 -39.17
N VAL A 73 -13.91 37.70 -38.58
CA VAL A 73 -15.20 37.21 -39.09
C VAL A 73 -16.15 37.08 -37.91
N VAL A 74 -17.27 37.78 -38.01
CA VAL A 74 -18.31 37.95 -36.98
C VAL A 74 -19.38 36.88 -37.16
N ALA A 75 -19.79 36.23 -36.06
CA ALA A 75 -21.15 35.71 -35.84
C ALA A 75 -21.47 35.70 -34.32
N PRO A 76 -22.75 35.86 -33.89
CA PRO A 76 -23.07 36.53 -32.63
C PRO A 76 -23.30 35.62 -31.39
N LYS A 77 -22.75 36.08 -30.25
CA LYS A 77 -23.18 36.09 -28.83
C LYS A 77 -24.02 34.92 -28.25
N PRO A 78 -23.64 34.46 -27.04
CA PRO A 78 -24.56 34.61 -25.91
C PRO A 78 -23.95 35.42 -24.74
N THR A 79 -24.79 36.20 -24.09
CA THR A 79 -24.50 37.08 -22.94
C THR A 79 -24.33 36.31 -21.63
N PRO A 80 -23.34 36.63 -20.77
CA PRO A 80 -23.41 36.31 -19.36
C PRO A 80 -24.23 37.39 -18.63
N SER A 81 -25.36 36.97 -18.06
CA SER A 81 -26.20 37.77 -17.16
C SER A 81 -25.48 38.01 -15.84
N THR A 82 -25.48 39.26 -15.41
CA THR A 82 -25.00 39.78 -14.14
C THR A 82 -25.88 39.33 -12.97
N SER A 83 -25.28 38.93 -11.85
CA SER A 83 -25.66 39.48 -10.54
C SER A 83 -24.72 39.03 -9.43
N ALA A 84 -24.16 40.02 -8.76
CA ALA A 84 -23.41 39.91 -7.52
C ALA A 84 -24.35 40.05 -6.32
N THR A 85 -24.11 39.28 -5.25
CA THR A 85 -24.43 39.69 -3.87
C THR A 85 -23.41 39.09 -2.89
N LYS A 86 -22.66 39.97 -2.23
CA LYS A 86 -21.94 39.79 -0.95
C LYS A 86 -22.92 40.14 0.21
N PRO A 87 -22.58 40.07 1.51
CA PRO A 87 -21.64 39.23 2.30
C PRO A 87 -22.27 38.70 3.63
N LYS A 88 -21.39 38.19 4.54
CA LYS A 88 -21.40 38.27 6.04
C LYS A 88 -21.64 36.95 6.86
N PRO A 89 -21.25 36.86 8.16
CA PRO A 89 -20.18 35.96 8.63
C PRO A 89 -20.54 35.13 9.92
N ALA A 90 -19.69 34.19 10.34
CA ALA A 90 -19.45 33.75 11.74
C ALA A 90 -18.41 32.61 11.72
N ALA A 91 -17.19 32.76 12.25
CA ALA A 91 -16.79 32.71 13.66
C ALA A 91 -17.03 31.35 14.35
N THR A 92 -15.96 30.57 14.55
CA THR A 92 -15.61 29.75 15.75
C THR A 92 -14.31 29.00 15.43
N LYS A 93 -13.17 29.33 16.07
CA LYS A 93 -12.57 28.65 17.25
C LYS A 93 -12.53 27.12 17.08
N SER A 94 -11.42 26.39 17.18
CA SER A 94 -10.30 26.52 18.11
C SER A 94 -9.05 25.82 17.57
N ALA A 95 -7.91 26.41 17.90
CA ALA A 95 -6.63 25.73 17.96
C ALA A 95 -6.68 24.61 19.01
N GLY A 96 -6.19 23.43 18.64
CA GLY A 96 -6.04 22.27 19.50
C GLY A 96 -4.80 21.49 19.07
N SER A 97 -3.64 22.10 19.31
CA SER A 97 -2.35 21.42 19.30
C SER A 97 -2.27 20.56 20.55
N THR A 98 -2.31 19.24 20.38
CA THR A 98 -1.87 18.29 21.40
C THR A 98 -0.93 17.29 20.76
N THR A 99 0.34 17.59 20.92
CA THR A 99 1.45 16.64 21.05
C THR A 99 1.07 15.52 22.01
N SER A 100 1.04 14.28 21.53
CA SER A 100 1.30 13.12 22.37
C SER A 100 1.90 12.00 21.53
N THR A 101 3.20 11.87 21.70
CA THR A 101 4.09 10.77 21.36
C THR A 101 3.42 9.42 21.61
N GLY A 102 3.04 8.74 20.53
CA GLY A 102 2.60 7.36 20.57
C GLY A 102 3.80 6.42 20.67
N ALA A 103 4.14 5.98 21.88
CA ALA A 103 4.93 4.76 22.10
C ALA A 103 4.00 3.71 22.72
N ALA A 104 3.22 3.06 21.86
CA ALA A 104 2.44 1.90 22.21
C ALA A 104 3.37 0.73 22.54
N LYS A 105 3.27 0.29 23.78
CA LYS A 105 3.68 -1.00 24.29
C LYS A 105 3.00 -2.12 23.47
N GLN A 106 3.82 -3.08 23.02
CA GLN A 106 3.57 -4.50 22.68
C GLN A 106 2.11 -5.02 22.72
N PRO A 107 1.65 -5.91 21.80
CA PRO A 107 2.09 -7.33 21.80
C PRO A 107 2.08 -8.06 20.44
N GLY A 108 2.69 -9.27 20.40
CA GLY A 108 2.68 -10.18 19.25
C GLY A 108 1.28 -10.74 18.89
N GLY A 109 1.07 -11.56 17.86
CA GLY A 109 1.97 -12.22 16.93
C GLY A 109 1.16 -13.14 15.98
N THR A 110 1.90 -13.83 15.11
CA THR A 110 1.58 -15.10 14.43
C THR A 110 0.48 -15.20 13.35
N LYS A 111 0.96 -15.22 12.10
CA LYS A 111 0.87 -16.30 11.08
C LYS A 111 -0.18 -17.41 11.29
N SER A 112 -0.87 -17.79 10.21
CA SER A 112 -0.95 -19.16 9.64
C SER A 112 -1.95 -19.24 8.48
N ALA A 113 -1.97 -20.16 7.53
CA ALA A 113 -1.04 -21.12 6.90
C ALA A 113 -1.87 -21.88 5.81
N THR A 114 -1.22 -22.68 4.96
CA THR A 114 -1.77 -23.50 3.85
C THR A 114 -1.63 -25.00 4.20
N THR A 115 -2.55 -25.91 3.80
CA THR A 115 -2.35 -27.38 3.49
C THR A 115 -3.61 -27.96 2.80
N SER A 116 -3.63 -28.67 1.65
CA SER A 116 -3.08 -29.99 1.18
C SER A 116 -3.96 -31.24 1.48
N SER A 117 -4.15 -32.09 0.46
CA SER A 117 -5.04 -33.27 0.17
C SER A 117 -4.80 -34.57 1.01
N ALA A 118 -5.69 -35.58 1.11
CA ALA A 118 -6.79 -36.04 0.24
C ALA A 118 -7.96 -36.78 0.98
N SER A 119 -9.19 -36.38 0.61
CA SER A 119 -10.57 -36.96 0.77
C SER A 119 -10.91 -37.86 1.98
N LYS A 120 -11.85 -37.53 2.89
CA LYS A 120 -12.87 -36.47 2.95
C LYS A 120 -12.77 -35.71 4.30
N THR A 121 -12.40 -34.43 4.15
CA THR A 121 -12.82 -33.23 4.89
C THR A 121 -12.68 -33.16 6.42
N LYS A 122 -11.56 -32.53 6.84
CA LYS A 122 -11.36 -31.52 7.91
C LYS A 122 -11.35 -31.91 9.41
N THR A 123 -10.13 -31.75 9.98
CA THR A 123 -9.73 -31.09 11.27
C THR A 123 -10.21 -31.68 12.60
N ALA A 124 -9.53 -31.57 13.75
CA ALA A 124 -8.19 -31.12 14.17
C ALA A 124 -8.06 -31.43 15.68
N GLY A 125 -6.83 -31.58 16.19
CA GLY A 125 -6.49 -31.56 17.63
C GLY A 125 -5.13 -32.21 17.88
N LYS A 126 -4.05 -31.45 18.09
CA LYS A 126 -3.54 -30.88 19.36
C LYS A 126 -2.46 -31.77 20.01
N SER A 127 -1.19 -31.36 19.89
CA SER A 127 -0.16 -31.61 20.92
C SER A 127 1.00 -30.62 20.78
N ALA A 128 1.48 -30.12 21.92
CA ALA A 128 2.65 -29.27 22.06
C ALA A 128 3.88 -30.16 22.28
N LYS A 129 4.88 -30.08 21.40
CA LYS A 129 6.22 -30.67 21.54
C LYS A 129 7.17 -29.86 20.64
N ALA A 130 8.42 -29.65 21.08
CA ALA A 130 9.43 -28.80 20.43
C ALA A 130 9.33 -28.84 18.90
N LYS A 131 8.91 -27.71 18.30
CA LYS A 131 8.41 -27.67 16.92
C LYS A 131 9.57 -27.80 15.95
N SER A 132 9.87 -29.04 15.57
CA SER A 132 10.69 -29.31 14.40
C SER A 132 10.08 -28.56 13.20
N PRO A 133 10.89 -27.84 12.41
CA PRO A 133 10.39 -26.97 11.36
C PRO A 133 9.53 -27.77 10.37
N THR A 134 8.41 -27.18 10.00
CA THR A 134 7.50 -27.76 8.99
C THR A 134 8.15 -27.68 7.61
N VAL A 135 7.80 -28.59 6.69
CA VAL A 135 8.36 -28.61 5.32
C VAL A 135 8.18 -27.27 4.62
N LYS A 136 7.03 -26.61 4.85
CA LYS A 136 6.76 -25.28 4.30
C LYS A 136 7.77 -24.24 4.80
N GLN A 137 8.08 -24.24 6.10
CA GLN A 137 9.08 -23.33 6.67
C GLN A 137 10.49 -23.64 6.15
N LEU A 138 10.83 -24.92 5.98
CA LEU A 138 12.12 -25.33 5.43
C LEU A 138 12.28 -24.90 3.96
N ARG A 139 11.23 -25.00 3.15
CA ARG A 139 11.24 -24.52 1.75
C ARG A 139 11.34 -23.00 1.66
N GLU A 140 10.65 -22.27 2.55
CA GLU A 140 10.77 -20.80 2.65
C GLU A 140 12.22 -20.40 2.99
N GLN A 141 12.84 -21.08 3.95
CA GLN A 141 14.24 -20.85 4.33
C GLN A 141 15.22 -21.23 3.22
N ALA A 142 15.01 -22.37 2.56
CA ALA A 142 15.83 -22.82 1.44
C ALA A 142 15.73 -21.86 0.25
N LYS A 143 14.53 -21.35 -0.05
CA LYS A 143 14.32 -20.29 -1.06
C LYS A 143 15.07 -19.02 -0.68
N ALA A 144 14.97 -18.58 0.57
CA ALA A 144 15.68 -17.39 1.07
C ALA A 144 17.21 -17.56 1.05
N LYS A 145 17.70 -18.79 1.22
CA LYS A 145 19.11 -19.17 1.12
C LYS A 145 19.56 -19.47 -0.32
N GLY A 146 18.66 -19.37 -1.32
CA GLY A 146 18.98 -19.60 -2.72
C GLY A 146 19.27 -21.07 -3.09
N VAL A 147 18.83 -22.03 -2.27
CA VAL A 147 19.06 -23.46 -2.52
C VAL A 147 18.33 -23.87 -3.81
N LYS A 148 19.07 -24.20 -4.87
CA LYS A 148 18.50 -24.62 -6.16
C LYS A 148 17.81 -25.98 -6.02
N GLY A 149 16.60 -26.12 -6.58
CA GLY A 149 15.83 -27.37 -6.48
C GLY A 149 15.06 -27.56 -5.16
N TYR A 150 14.97 -26.53 -4.30
CA TYR A 150 14.22 -26.61 -3.02
C TYR A 150 12.76 -27.08 -3.14
N SER A 151 12.14 -26.93 -4.32
CA SER A 151 10.75 -27.33 -4.57
C SER A 151 10.57 -28.84 -4.75
N SER A 152 11.59 -29.54 -5.25
CA SER A 152 11.57 -31.00 -5.45
C SER A 152 12.16 -31.78 -4.27
N MET A 153 12.85 -31.09 -3.36
CA MET A 153 13.48 -31.72 -2.19
C MET A 153 12.47 -32.17 -1.12
N SER A 154 12.79 -33.30 -0.51
CA SER A 154 12.16 -33.88 0.68
C SER A 154 12.56 -33.10 1.95
N LYS A 155 11.83 -33.34 3.05
CA LYS A 155 12.08 -32.66 4.33
C LYS A 155 13.52 -32.84 4.83
N ALA A 156 14.07 -34.04 4.68
CA ALA A 156 15.41 -34.38 5.14
C ALA A 156 16.48 -33.64 4.32
N GLU A 157 16.34 -33.62 2.99
CA GLU A 157 17.25 -32.90 2.09
C GLU A 157 17.23 -31.39 2.36
N LEU A 158 16.05 -30.81 2.61
CA LEU A 158 15.93 -29.40 2.99
C LEU A 158 16.58 -29.09 4.34
N GLN A 159 16.52 -30.01 5.30
CA GLN A 159 17.19 -29.83 6.59
C GLN A 159 18.71 -29.95 6.46
N ALA A 160 19.20 -30.90 5.65
CA ALA A 160 20.62 -31.07 5.37
C ALA A 160 21.19 -29.85 4.63
N ALA A 161 20.51 -29.37 3.58
CA ALA A 161 20.93 -28.20 2.81
C ALA A 161 20.98 -26.90 3.65
N LEU A 162 20.12 -26.79 4.67
CA LEU A 162 20.10 -25.67 5.60
C LEU A 162 21.07 -25.81 6.77
N GLY A 163 21.39 -27.06 7.17
CA GLY A 163 22.31 -27.37 8.27
C GLY A 163 23.79 -27.44 7.87
N SER A 164 24.09 -27.55 6.57
CA SER A 164 25.47 -27.59 6.06
C SER A 164 26.07 -26.19 5.77
N ALA A 165 25.40 -25.11 6.18
CA ALA A 165 25.93 -23.76 6.15
C ALA A 165 26.50 -23.40 7.53
N GLY A 166 27.63 -24.03 7.87
CA GLY A 166 28.49 -23.73 9.01
C GLY A 166 29.93 -23.78 8.56
#